data_AF-A0A8H7XCK1-F1
#
_entry.id   AF-A0A8H7XCK1-F1
#
_cell.length_a   1.000
_cell.length_b   1.000
_cell.length_c   1.000
_cell.angle_alpha   90.00
_cell.angle_beta   90.00
_cell.angle_gamma   90.00
#
_symmetry.space_group_name_H-M   'P 1'
#
loop_
_entity.id
_entity.type
_entity.pdbx_description
1 polymer ?
#
loop_
_entity_poly.entity_id
_entity_poly.type
_entity_poly.pdbx_seq_one_letter_code
_entity_poly.pdbx_strand_id
1 'polypeptide(L)'
;MPRPLPLIAPPLIPTTLTHHTITSQQWSTTHPRLPHICVGALIFRLSPLTQKPQILLIKRASSDVFPNAWEIPGGGVESTDATLLYAVVREVWEETGLLVKEFKGQVWDRRAGERTIVKMEAEDGKGVEVGVVVGAKPGEGEVEFLGGRRERWCKLNFLVDVGEVKEGDVVLDDEEHQDWGWFGREDIVGEEGKGWDFISEQAVRIVERGFEEFEKGGLTGLGS
;
A
#
# COMPACT_ATOMS: atom_id res chain seq x y z
N MET A 1 -8.92 14.09 -11.48
CA MET A 1 -8.28 14.15 -12.84
C MET A 1 -6.79 13.83 -12.71
N PRO A 2 -6.18 12.95 -13.54
CA PRO A 2 -4.81 12.49 -13.33
C PRO A 2 -3.81 13.66 -13.26
N ARG A 3 -3.01 13.71 -12.18
CA ARG A 3 -2.02 14.76 -11.97
C ARG A 3 -0.76 14.40 -12.76
N PRO A 4 -0.32 15.19 -13.76
CA PRO A 4 0.88 14.86 -14.52
C PRO A 4 2.09 14.74 -13.59
N LEU A 5 2.79 13.59 -13.66
CA LEU A 5 4.03 13.42 -12.92
C LEU A 5 5.07 14.46 -13.38
N PRO A 6 5.75 15.15 -12.45
CA PRO A 6 6.78 16.09 -12.82
C PRO A 6 7.98 15.36 -13.45
N LEU A 7 8.70 16.05 -14.34
CA LEU A 7 9.94 15.53 -14.93
C LEU A 7 11.06 15.56 -13.88
N ILE A 8 11.11 14.52 -13.05
CA ILE A 8 12.11 14.32 -11.99
C ILE A 8 12.96 13.08 -12.26
N ALA A 9 14.08 12.96 -11.53
CA ALA A 9 14.86 11.73 -11.53
C ALA A 9 14.01 10.55 -11.03
N PRO A 10 14.13 9.36 -11.64
CA PRO A 10 13.43 8.18 -11.14
C PRO A 10 13.91 7.81 -9.74
N PRO A 11 13.05 7.20 -8.90
CA PRO A 11 13.46 6.75 -7.58
C PRO A 11 14.56 5.69 -7.65
N LEU A 12 15.38 5.65 -6.60
CA LEU A 12 16.31 4.54 -6.38
C LEU A 12 15.52 3.26 -6.08
N ILE A 13 15.83 2.18 -6.80
CA ILE A 13 15.20 0.87 -6.62
C ILE A 13 16.30 -0.11 -6.19
N PRO A 14 16.21 -0.73 -5.00
CA PRO A 14 17.17 -1.71 -4.55
C PRO A 14 17.06 -2.99 -5.38
N THR A 15 18.18 -3.72 -5.50
CA THR A 15 18.24 -4.95 -6.30
C THR A 15 17.22 -6.00 -5.87
N THR A 16 16.88 -6.03 -4.58
CA THR A 16 15.85 -6.88 -3.99
C THR A 16 14.45 -6.66 -4.57
N LEU A 17 14.16 -5.50 -5.18
CA LEU A 17 12.87 -5.16 -5.77
C LEU A 17 12.85 -5.13 -7.30
N THR A 18 13.98 -5.40 -7.96
CA THR A 18 14.07 -5.37 -9.44
C THR A 18 13.13 -6.36 -10.14
N HIS A 19 12.66 -7.41 -9.45
CA HIS A 19 11.69 -8.34 -10.02
C HIS A 19 10.29 -7.72 -10.19
N HIS A 20 10.01 -6.57 -9.56
CA HIS A 20 8.78 -5.80 -9.71
C HIS A 20 8.85 -4.74 -10.82
N THR A 21 9.97 -4.61 -11.53
CA THR A 21 10.09 -3.71 -12.68
C THR A 21 9.49 -4.33 -13.96
N ILE A 22 8.28 -4.86 -13.83
CA ILE A 22 7.51 -5.51 -14.90
C ILE A 22 6.16 -4.79 -15.10
N THR A 23 5.57 -4.95 -16.28
CA THR A 23 4.23 -4.41 -16.60
C THR A 23 3.11 -5.24 -15.96
N SER A 24 1.90 -4.67 -15.88
CA SER A 24 0.68 -5.40 -15.50
C SER A 24 0.37 -6.60 -16.43
N GLN A 25 0.73 -6.50 -17.71
CA GLN A 25 0.60 -7.61 -18.67
C GLN A 25 1.54 -8.78 -18.35
N GLN A 26 2.81 -8.47 -18.04
CA GLN A 26 3.78 -9.49 -17.62
C GLN A 26 3.37 -10.15 -16.31
N TRP A 27 2.89 -9.36 -15.34
CA TRP A 27 2.31 -9.88 -14.10
C TRP A 27 1.15 -10.85 -14.36
N SER A 28 0.18 -10.44 -15.18
CA SER A 28 -0.99 -11.28 -15.51
C SER A 28 -0.62 -12.59 -16.19
N THR A 29 0.48 -12.59 -16.96
CA THR A 29 1.00 -13.79 -17.63
C THR A 29 1.61 -14.77 -16.63
N THR A 30 2.32 -14.28 -15.61
CA THR A 30 2.93 -15.12 -14.56
C THR A 30 1.95 -15.49 -13.44
N HIS A 31 0.89 -14.70 -13.25
CA HIS A 31 -0.14 -14.88 -12.23
C HIS A 31 -1.56 -14.89 -12.83
N PRO A 32 -1.91 -15.85 -13.71
CA PRO A 32 -3.19 -15.86 -14.43
C PRO A 32 -4.42 -15.98 -13.52
N ARG A 33 -4.24 -16.34 -12.25
CA ARG A 33 -5.33 -16.38 -11.24
C ARG A 33 -5.57 -15.03 -10.55
N LEU A 34 -4.64 -14.08 -10.68
CA LEU A 34 -4.62 -12.76 -10.04
C LEU A 34 -4.32 -11.66 -11.08
N PRO A 35 -5.19 -11.51 -12.09
CA PRO A 35 -4.93 -10.57 -13.20
C PRO A 35 -5.06 -9.10 -12.77
N HIS A 36 -5.76 -8.81 -11.67
CA HIS A 36 -5.92 -7.48 -11.14
C HIS A 36 -4.93 -7.26 -10.01
N ILE A 37 -4.15 -6.19 -10.12
CA ILE A 37 -3.09 -5.86 -9.18
C ILE A 37 -3.21 -4.40 -8.76
N CYS A 38 -3.15 -4.17 -7.46
CA CYS A 38 -3.00 -2.87 -6.83
C CYS A 38 -1.62 -2.78 -6.19
N VAL A 39 -1.22 -1.56 -5.89
CA VAL A 39 -0.01 -1.28 -5.11
C VAL A 39 -0.35 -0.39 -3.91
N GLY A 40 0.53 -0.36 -2.93
CA GLY A 40 0.41 0.51 -1.75
C GLY A 40 1.78 1.03 -1.30
N ALA A 41 1.81 2.27 -0.84
CA ALA A 41 3.01 2.94 -0.35
C ALA A 41 2.92 3.18 1.16
N LEU A 42 3.79 2.52 1.93
CA LEU A 42 4.00 2.86 3.32
C LEU A 42 5.03 3.99 3.39
N ILE A 43 4.58 5.16 3.83
CA ILE A 43 5.39 6.37 3.93
C ILE A 43 5.51 6.74 5.40
N PHE A 44 6.72 6.70 5.93
CA PHE A 44 7.01 7.00 7.33
C PHE A 44 7.82 8.28 7.48
N ARG A 45 7.64 8.94 8.62
CA ARG A 45 8.53 9.97 9.14
C ARG A 45 8.80 9.74 10.62
N LEU A 46 9.80 10.44 11.16
CA LEU A 46 9.90 10.65 12.60
C LEU A 46 9.09 11.89 12.98
N SER A 47 8.26 11.77 14.01
CA SER A 47 7.54 12.92 14.57
C SER A 47 8.53 14.02 14.96
N PRO A 48 8.37 15.25 14.48
CA PRO A 48 9.25 16.35 14.86
C PRO A 48 9.29 16.59 16.38
N LEU A 49 8.19 16.28 17.08
CA LEU A 49 8.04 16.50 18.52
C LEU A 49 8.55 15.33 19.36
N THR A 50 8.17 14.11 19.01
CA THR A 50 8.43 12.93 19.86
C THR A 50 9.56 12.05 19.35
N GLN A 51 10.03 12.29 18.12
CA GLN A 51 10.98 11.43 17.40
C GLN A 51 10.54 9.96 17.27
N LYS A 52 9.25 9.69 17.52
CA LYS A 52 8.65 8.38 17.27
C LYS A 52 8.22 8.25 15.80
N PRO A 53 8.25 7.05 15.21
CA PRO A 53 7.72 6.82 13.87
C PRO A 53 6.24 7.22 13.75
N GLN A 54 5.90 7.82 12.61
CA GLN A 54 4.52 8.07 12.18
C GLN A 54 4.36 7.66 10.71
N ILE A 55 3.21 7.08 10.36
CA ILE A 55 2.85 6.73 8.98
C ILE A 55 1.86 7.76 8.42
N LEU A 56 1.99 8.08 7.13
CA LEU A 56 0.99 8.86 6.40
C LEU A 56 -0.19 7.95 6.02
N LEU A 57 -1.40 8.33 6.43
CA LEU A 57 -2.63 7.73 5.94
C LEU A 57 -3.50 8.80 5.30
N ILE A 58 -4.29 8.37 4.32
CA ILE A 58 -5.30 9.18 3.62
C ILE A 58 -6.68 8.57 3.85
N LYS A 59 -7.70 9.42 3.81
CA LYS A 59 -9.09 9.04 4.08
C LYS A 59 -9.91 9.16 2.81
N ARG A 60 -10.51 8.05 2.38
CA ARG A 60 -11.37 7.97 1.19
C ARG A 60 -12.53 8.95 1.27
N ALA A 61 -12.88 9.58 0.15
CA ALA A 61 -14.01 10.49 0.05
C ALA A 61 -15.34 9.83 0.49
N SER A 62 -16.27 10.62 0.99
CA SER A 62 -17.57 10.11 1.46
C SER A 62 -18.46 9.58 0.32
N SER A 63 -18.15 9.91 -0.93
CA SER A 63 -18.81 9.44 -2.16
C SER A 63 -18.23 8.14 -2.71
N ASP A 64 -17.20 7.59 -2.08
CA ASP A 64 -16.52 6.39 -2.54
C ASP A 64 -17.29 5.09 -2.24
N VAL A 65 -16.92 3.97 -2.89
CA VAL A 65 -17.47 2.63 -2.64
C VAL A 65 -17.12 2.08 -1.24
N PHE A 66 -16.03 2.56 -0.63
CA PHE A 66 -15.64 2.33 0.77
C PHE A 66 -15.47 3.69 1.46
N PRO A 67 -16.57 4.41 1.73
CA PRO A 67 -16.51 5.81 2.11
C PRO A 67 -15.94 5.99 3.53
N ASN A 68 -15.20 7.07 3.73
CA ASN A 68 -14.60 7.47 5.02
C ASN A 68 -13.54 6.51 5.59
N ALA A 69 -13.15 5.47 4.85
CA ALA A 69 -12.15 4.52 5.29
C ALA A 69 -10.73 5.13 5.20
N TRP A 70 -9.88 4.81 6.17
CA TRP A 70 -8.46 5.14 6.18
C TRP A 70 -7.63 4.06 5.51
N GLU A 71 -6.62 4.49 4.74
CA GLU A 71 -5.71 3.61 4.02
C GLU A 71 -4.33 4.27 3.79
N ILE A 72 -3.38 3.44 3.36
CA ILE A 72 -2.12 3.92 2.79
C ILE A 72 -2.36 4.38 1.34
N PRO A 73 -1.61 5.37 0.84
CA PRO A 73 -1.69 5.74 -0.57
C PRO A 73 -1.43 4.56 -1.50
N GLY A 74 -2.19 4.45 -2.58
CA GLY A 74 -2.07 3.38 -3.55
C GLY A 74 -3.38 3.04 -4.25
N GLY A 75 -3.24 2.51 -5.46
CA GLY A 75 -4.37 2.16 -6.30
C GLY A 75 -4.05 1.04 -7.28
N GLY A 76 -4.91 0.90 -8.28
CA GLY A 76 -4.80 -0.13 -9.31
C GLY A 76 -3.63 0.16 -10.25
N VAL A 77 -2.90 -0.88 -10.65
CA VAL A 77 -1.89 -0.75 -11.70
C VAL A 77 -2.58 -0.67 -13.06
N GLU A 78 -2.29 0.38 -13.81
CA GLU A 78 -2.83 0.60 -15.14
C GLU A 78 -2.02 -0.14 -16.22
N SER A 79 -2.62 -0.34 -17.39
CA SER A 79 -1.90 -0.88 -18.57
C SER A 79 -0.85 0.10 -19.13
N THR A 80 -1.00 1.38 -18.80
CA THR A 80 -0.14 2.50 -19.18
C THR A 80 1.06 2.68 -18.25
N ASP A 81 1.02 2.07 -17.06
CA ASP A 81 2.14 2.11 -16.11
C ASP A 81 3.33 1.33 -16.67
N ALA A 82 4.50 1.98 -16.73
CA ALA A 82 5.71 1.36 -17.28
C ALA A 82 6.16 0.13 -16.48
N THR A 83 5.92 0.14 -15.17
CA THR A 83 6.18 -0.98 -14.25
C THR A 83 5.23 -0.97 -13.06
N LEU A 84 5.14 -2.06 -12.28
CA LEU A 84 4.39 -2.08 -11.02
C LEU A 84 4.91 -1.03 -10.04
N LEU A 85 6.23 -0.82 -9.97
CA LEU A 85 6.84 0.21 -9.12
C LEU A 85 6.54 1.62 -9.63
N TYR A 86 6.34 1.81 -10.94
CA TYR A 86 5.92 3.09 -11.49
C TYR A 86 4.50 3.46 -11.02
N ALA A 87 3.60 2.47 -10.92
CA ALA A 87 2.27 2.69 -10.36
C ALA A 87 2.35 3.23 -8.94
N VAL A 88 3.26 2.73 -8.09
CA VAL A 88 3.46 3.27 -6.73
C VAL A 88 3.83 4.76 -6.78
N VAL A 89 4.74 5.14 -7.68
CA VAL A 89 5.16 6.54 -7.83
C VAL A 89 4.00 7.43 -8.29
N ARG A 90 3.21 6.94 -9.26
CA ARG A 90 2.03 7.64 -9.78
C ARG A 90 0.98 7.85 -8.69
N GLU A 91 0.55 6.78 -8.02
CA GLU A 91 -0.47 6.83 -6.97
C GLU A 91 -0.05 7.77 -5.82
N VAL A 92 1.19 7.66 -5.34
CA VAL A 92 1.70 8.57 -4.29
C VAL A 92 1.63 10.04 -4.74
N TRP A 93 1.99 10.33 -6.00
CA TRP A 93 1.95 11.68 -6.51
C TRP A 93 0.53 12.23 -6.70
N GLU A 94 -0.35 11.41 -7.26
CA GLU A 94 -1.75 11.76 -7.51
C GLU A 94 -2.48 12.02 -6.20
N GLU A 95 -2.38 11.08 -5.25
CA GLU A 95 -3.13 11.11 -4.00
C GLU A 95 -2.52 11.98 -2.90
N THR A 96 -1.22 12.29 -2.95
CA THR A 96 -0.56 13.03 -1.85
C THR A 96 0.30 14.21 -2.30
N GLY A 97 0.63 14.32 -3.58
CA GLY A 97 1.59 15.32 -4.07
C GLY A 97 3.03 15.07 -3.64
N LEU A 98 3.34 13.96 -2.99
CA LEU A 98 4.69 13.60 -2.59
C LEU A 98 5.43 12.89 -3.74
N LEU A 99 6.76 12.96 -3.71
CA LEU A 99 7.62 12.32 -4.70
C LEU A 99 8.44 11.21 -4.05
N VAL A 100 8.27 9.99 -4.55
CA VAL A 100 9.07 8.85 -4.12
C VAL A 100 10.51 9.04 -4.58
N LYS A 101 11.46 9.02 -3.64
CA LYS A 101 12.90 9.14 -3.89
C LYS A 101 13.60 7.79 -3.89
N GLU A 102 13.15 6.87 -3.05
CA GLU A 102 13.75 5.54 -2.92
C GLU A 102 12.71 4.52 -2.44
N PHE A 103 12.78 3.31 -3.00
CA PHE A 103 12.09 2.14 -2.43
C PHE A 103 13.00 1.47 -1.40
N LYS A 104 12.49 1.13 -0.23
CA LYS A 104 13.27 0.46 0.83
C LYS A 104 13.04 -1.05 0.88
N GLY A 105 11.83 -1.51 0.56
CA GLY A 105 11.49 -2.93 0.57
C GLY A 105 10.02 -3.20 0.32
N GLN A 106 9.69 -4.46 0.02
CA GLN A 106 8.31 -4.95 -0.01
C GLN A 106 7.91 -5.35 1.41
N VAL A 107 6.71 -4.94 1.81
CA VAL A 107 6.11 -5.22 3.12
C VAL A 107 5.01 -6.26 2.92
N TRP A 108 4.99 -7.26 3.80
CA TRP A 108 4.06 -8.38 3.76
C TRP A 108 3.19 -8.43 5.02
N ASP A 109 2.01 -9.04 4.96
CA ASP A 109 1.22 -9.38 6.14
C ASP A 109 2.01 -10.40 6.97
N ARG A 110 1.92 -10.29 8.29
CA ARG A 110 2.55 -11.21 9.24
C ARG A 110 2.09 -12.66 9.07
N ARG A 111 0.93 -12.87 8.43
CA ARG A 111 0.42 -14.19 8.01
C ARG A 111 1.04 -14.72 6.71
N ALA A 112 2.08 -14.08 6.18
CA ALA A 112 2.83 -14.53 5.01
C ALA A 112 3.13 -16.04 5.06
N GLY A 113 2.70 -16.75 4.02
CA GLY A 113 2.84 -18.21 3.88
C GLY A 113 1.64 -19.02 4.37
N GLU A 114 0.67 -18.39 5.04
CA GLU A 114 -0.57 -19.04 5.43
C GLU A 114 -1.52 -19.19 4.23
N ARG A 115 -2.23 -20.34 4.18
CA ARG A 115 -3.37 -20.53 3.31
C ARG A 115 -4.64 -20.09 4.03
N THR A 116 -5.23 -19.00 3.58
CA THR A 116 -6.52 -18.52 4.06
C THR A 116 -7.62 -19.01 3.13
N ILE A 117 -8.74 -19.46 3.68
CA ILE A 117 -9.94 -19.76 2.89
C ILE A 117 -10.82 -18.51 2.91
N VAL A 118 -10.98 -17.88 1.75
CA VAL A 118 -11.97 -16.81 1.56
C VAL A 118 -13.26 -17.47 1.10
N LYS A 119 -14.33 -17.32 1.90
CA LYS A 119 -15.68 -17.73 1.51
C LYS A 119 -16.27 -16.67 0.60
N MET A 120 -16.47 -17.00 -0.67
CA MET A 120 -17.12 -16.12 -1.65
C MET A 120 -18.59 -16.51 -1.72
N GLU A 121 -19.53 -15.69 -1.26
CA GLU A 121 -20.94 -15.96 -1.52
C GLU A 121 -21.23 -15.84 -3.01
N ALA A 122 -21.73 -16.89 -3.64
CA ALA A 122 -22.23 -16.84 -5.01
C ALA A 122 -23.70 -16.37 -5.02
N GLU A 123 -24.15 -15.81 -6.16
CA GLU A 123 -25.54 -15.35 -6.32
C GLU A 123 -26.57 -16.49 -6.15
N ASP A 124 -26.15 -17.73 -6.37
CA ASP A 124 -26.98 -18.93 -6.17
C ASP A 124 -26.97 -19.46 -4.73
N GLY A 125 -26.35 -18.73 -3.79
CA GLY A 125 -26.21 -19.11 -2.38
C GLY A 125 -25.18 -20.21 -2.12
N LYS A 126 -24.43 -20.67 -3.13
CA LYS A 126 -23.38 -21.67 -2.96
C LYS A 126 -22.03 -20.99 -2.85
N GLY A 127 -21.62 -20.71 -1.62
CA GLY A 127 -20.33 -20.10 -1.35
C GLY A 127 -19.17 -20.89 -1.98
N VAL A 128 -18.28 -20.22 -2.71
CA VAL A 128 -17.03 -20.80 -3.21
C VAL A 128 -15.94 -20.52 -2.19
N GLU A 129 -15.32 -21.57 -1.65
CA GLU A 129 -14.14 -21.45 -0.80
C GLU A 129 -12.89 -21.35 -1.68
N VAL A 130 -12.23 -20.19 -1.66
CA VAL A 130 -10.98 -19.98 -2.41
C VAL A 130 -9.82 -19.94 -1.45
N GLY A 131 -8.88 -20.87 -1.63
CA GLY A 131 -7.58 -20.84 -0.97
C GLY A 131 -6.72 -19.71 -1.51
N VAL A 132 -6.43 -18.75 -0.65
CA VAL A 132 -5.59 -17.58 -0.87
C VAL A 132 -4.29 -17.80 -0.10
N VAL A 133 -3.16 -17.71 -0.79
CA VAL A 133 -1.83 -17.71 -0.14
C VAL A 133 -1.47 -16.25 0.12
N VAL A 134 -1.17 -15.93 1.38
CA VAL A 134 -0.51 -14.67 1.72
C VAL A 134 0.94 -14.81 1.26
N GLY A 135 1.41 -13.93 0.37
CA GLY A 135 2.73 -14.06 -0.25
C GLY A 135 3.85 -14.17 0.79
N ALA A 136 4.84 -15.03 0.54
CA ALA A 136 5.90 -15.33 1.51
C ALA A 136 7.32 -15.21 0.92
N LYS A 137 7.44 -14.86 -0.36
CA LYS A 137 8.71 -14.78 -1.08
C LYS A 137 8.73 -13.59 -2.05
N PRO A 138 9.93 -13.05 -2.35
CA PRO A 138 10.08 -12.04 -3.40
C PRO A 138 9.41 -12.47 -4.71
N GLY A 139 8.58 -11.60 -5.28
CA GLY A 139 7.85 -11.81 -6.53
C GLY A 139 6.52 -12.54 -6.40
N GLU A 140 6.16 -13.00 -5.20
CA GLU A 140 4.80 -13.45 -4.91
C GLU A 140 3.91 -12.23 -4.61
N GLY A 141 2.64 -12.32 -4.97
CA GLY A 141 1.65 -11.33 -4.60
C GLY A 141 0.90 -11.71 -3.33
N GLU A 142 0.53 -10.72 -2.51
CA GLU A 142 -0.47 -10.96 -1.48
C GLU A 142 -1.83 -10.94 -2.14
N VAL A 143 -2.53 -12.08 -2.12
CA VAL A 143 -3.92 -12.11 -2.58
C VAL A 143 -4.75 -11.49 -1.48
N GLU A 144 -5.32 -10.31 -1.74
CA GLU A 144 -5.71 -9.44 -0.65
C GLU A 144 -7.23 -9.31 -0.53
N PHE A 145 -7.99 -9.25 -1.63
CA PHE A 145 -9.43 -9.06 -1.51
C PHE A 145 -10.21 -9.42 -2.78
N LEU A 146 -11.53 -9.55 -2.59
CA LEU A 146 -12.49 -9.46 -3.68
C LEU A 146 -12.81 -7.98 -3.87
N GLY A 147 -12.61 -7.48 -5.09
CA GLY A 147 -13.12 -6.15 -5.45
C GLY A 147 -14.65 -6.13 -5.42
N GLY A 148 -15.24 -4.95 -5.55
CA GLY A 148 -16.70 -4.78 -5.48
C GLY A 148 -17.49 -5.61 -6.51
N ARG A 149 -16.84 -6.19 -7.53
CA ARG A 149 -17.45 -7.05 -8.56
C ARG A 149 -16.96 -8.50 -8.49
N ARG A 150 -16.45 -8.96 -7.34
CA ARG A 150 -15.95 -10.32 -7.06
C ARG A 150 -14.70 -10.74 -7.85
N GLU A 151 -13.99 -9.79 -8.44
CA GLU A 151 -12.70 -9.99 -9.06
C GLU A 151 -11.60 -10.12 -7.98
N ARG A 152 -10.62 -11.02 -8.20
CA ARG A 152 -9.51 -11.23 -7.27
C ARG A 152 -8.44 -10.18 -7.51
N TRP A 153 -8.21 -9.36 -6.50
CA TRP A 153 -7.12 -8.39 -6.50
C TRP A 153 -5.94 -8.91 -5.68
N CYS A 154 -4.75 -8.76 -6.27
CA CYS A 154 -3.51 -8.83 -5.53
C CYS A 154 -3.09 -7.41 -5.15
N LYS A 155 -2.60 -7.19 -3.92
CA LYS A 155 -1.94 -5.93 -3.57
C LYS A 155 -0.47 -6.18 -3.24
N LEU A 156 0.38 -5.30 -3.73
CA LEU A 156 1.79 -5.25 -3.37
C LEU A 156 2.07 -3.99 -2.55
N ASN A 157 2.55 -4.15 -1.33
CA ASN A 157 2.80 -3.05 -0.42
C ASN A 157 4.31 -2.77 -0.33
N PHE A 158 4.72 -1.51 -0.41
CA PHE A 158 6.12 -1.11 -0.44
C PHE A 158 6.42 -0.03 0.59
N LEU A 159 7.48 -0.22 1.36
CA LEU A 159 8.08 0.84 2.16
C LEU A 159 8.87 1.77 1.23
N VAL A 160 8.51 3.05 1.21
CA VAL A 160 9.15 4.05 0.35
C VAL A 160 9.61 5.26 1.17
N ASP A 161 10.61 5.95 0.64
CA ASP A 161 11.17 7.17 1.17
C ASP A 161 10.87 8.32 0.22
N VAL A 162 10.24 9.37 0.75
CA VAL A 162 9.89 10.61 0.04
C VAL A 162 10.80 11.78 0.46
N GLY A 163 11.74 11.52 1.37
CA GLY A 163 12.55 12.50 2.08
C GLY A 163 11.77 13.28 3.14
N GLU A 164 12.29 14.46 3.50
CA GLU A 164 11.64 15.35 4.45
C GLU A 164 10.32 15.89 3.88
N VAL A 165 9.23 15.75 4.66
CA VAL A 165 7.90 16.28 4.35
C VAL A 165 7.60 17.42 5.33
N LYS A 166 7.40 18.62 4.80
CA LYS A 166 7.10 19.83 5.55
C LYS A 166 5.60 20.06 5.67
N GLU A 167 5.22 20.97 6.54
CA GLU A 167 3.83 21.43 6.63
C GLU A 167 3.41 22.05 5.30
N GLY A 168 2.30 21.55 4.74
CA GLY A 168 1.76 21.98 3.45
C GLY A 168 2.26 21.21 2.22
N ASP A 169 3.19 20.25 2.38
CA ASP A 169 3.68 19.45 1.24
C ASP A 169 2.68 18.37 0.77
N VAL A 170 1.81 17.90 1.67
CA VAL A 170 0.78 16.90 1.34
C VAL A 170 -0.44 17.60 0.74
N VAL A 171 -0.74 17.27 -0.52
CA VAL A 171 -1.86 17.81 -1.30
C VAL A 171 -2.66 16.67 -1.91
N LEU A 172 -3.83 16.41 -1.33
CA LEU A 172 -4.74 15.35 -1.75
C LEU A 172 -5.34 15.59 -3.14
N ASP A 173 -5.88 14.52 -3.73
CA ASP A 173 -6.92 14.63 -4.74
C ASP A 173 -8.28 14.70 -4.02
N ASP A 174 -8.88 15.89 -4.01
CA ASP A 174 -10.16 16.13 -3.31
C ASP A 174 -11.35 15.36 -3.93
N GLU A 175 -11.20 14.78 -5.13
CA GLU A 175 -12.22 13.90 -5.73
C GLU A 175 -12.19 12.49 -5.11
N GLU A 176 -11.03 12.02 -4.67
CA GLU A 176 -10.81 10.64 -4.19
C GLU A 176 -10.64 10.55 -2.68
N HIS A 177 -10.08 11.60 -2.05
CA HIS A 177 -9.76 11.64 -0.62
C HIS A 177 -10.21 12.95 0.02
N GLN A 178 -10.60 12.88 1.30
CA GLN A 178 -11.18 14.01 2.03
C GLN A 178 -10.38 14.44 3.27
N ASP A 179 -9.42 13.62 3.70
CA ASP A 179 -8.62 13.89 4.90
C ASP A 179 -7.29 13.12 4.85
N TRP A 180 -6.31 13.57 5.62
CA TRP A 180 -5.02 12.91 5.75
C TRP A 180 -4.37 13.20 7.10
N GLY A 181 -3.44 12.35 7.51
CA GLY A 181 -2.71 12.60 8.74
C GLY A 181 -1.48 11.72 8.93
N TRP A 182 -0.68 12.09 9.93
CA TRP A 182 0.46 11.32 10.39
C TRP A 182 0.12 10.63 11.70
N PHE A 183 0.13 9.30 11.69
CA PHE A 183 -0.37 8.48 12.78
C PHE A 183 0.76 7.67 13.41
N GLY A 184 0.83 7.67 14.74
CA GLY A 184 1.67 6.77 15.51
C GLY A 184 1.14 5.35 15.49
N ARG A 185 1.96 4.40 15.94
CA ARG A 185 1.56 2.97 16.00
C ARG A 185 0.39 2.76 16.96
N GLU A 186 0.41 3.47 18.07
CA GLU A 186 -0.63 3.46 19.11
C GLU A 186 -1.99 3.96 18.61
N ASP A 187 -2.01 4.94 17.70
CA ASP A 187 -3.23 5.49 17.11
C ASP A 187 -3.97 4.46 16.25
N ILE A 188 -3.25 3.46 15.74
CA ILE A 188 -3.74 2.47 14.76
C ILE A 188 -4.02 1.12 15.42
N VAL A 189 -3.09 0.64 16.26
CA VAL A 189 -3.15 -0.72 16.84
C VAL A 189 -3.62 -0.69 18.32
N GLY A 190 -3.65 0.48 18.94
CA GLY A 190 -4.11 0.67 20.32
C GLY A 190 -5.63 0.61 20.48
N GLU A 191 -6.11 0.84 21.72
CA GLU A 191 -7.55 0.91 21.99
C GLU A 191 -8.24 2.05 21.24
N GLU A 192 -7.51 3.14 20.97
CA GLU A 192 -7.97 4.28 20.18
C GLU A 192 -8.12 3.93 18.68
N GLY A 193 -7.29 3.03 18.17
CA GLY A 193 -7.36 2.53 16.79
C GLY A 193 -8.58 1.64 16.50
N LYS A 194 -9.20 1.05 17.54
CA LYS A 194 -10.44 0.27 17.41
C LYS A 194 -11.66 1.10 16.96
N GLY A 195 -11.55 2.43 16.97
CA GLY A 195 -12.57 3.36 16.48
C GLY A 195 -12.33 3.87 15.06
N TRP A 196 -11.27 3.43 14.37
CA TRP A 196 -10.93 3.89 13.02
C TRP A 196 -11.49 2.92 11.99
N ASP A 197 -12.28 3.43 11.05
CA ASP A 197 -12.73 2.68 9.89
C ASP A 197 -11.54 2.50 8.93
N PHE A 198 -10.75 1.44 9.10
CA PHE A 198 -9.77 1.02 8.09
C PHE A 198 -10.43 0.20 6.99
N ILE A 199 -9.87 0.22 5.79
CA ILE A 199 -10.42 -0.52 4.64
C ILE A 199 -10.48 -2.05 4.88
N SER A 200 -9.59 -2.60 5.72
CA SER A 200 -9.66 -3.99 6.18
C SER A 200 -8.75 -4.27 7.40
N GLU A 201 -9.00 -5.39 8.11
CA GLU A 201 -8.08 -5.88 9.14
C GLU A 201 -6.69 -6.22 8.60
N GLN A 202 -6.60 -6.63 7.33
CA GLN A 202 -5.31 -6.90 6.68
C GLN A 202 -4.51 -5.62 6.48
N ALA A 203 -5.15 -4.54 6.06
CA ALA A 203 -4.50 -3.24 5.93
C ALA A 203 -3.87 -2.79 7.25
N VAL A 204 -4.56 -2.99 8.38
CA VAL A 204 -4.02 -2.70 9.72
C VAL A 204 -2.77 -3.54 10.02
N ARG A 205 -2.76 -4.84 9.67
CA ARG A 205 -1.59 -5.72 9.86
C ARG A 205 -0.41 -5.33 8.98
N ILE A 206 -0.67 -4.89 7.75
CA ILE A 206 0.36 -4.37 6.83
C ILE A 206 0.98 -3.10 7.40
N VAL A 207 0.17 -2.17 7.91
CA VAL A 207 0.66 -0.96 8.56
C VAL A 207 1.49 -1.30 9.79
N GLU A 208 1.01 -2.21 10.65
CA GLU A 208 1.79 -2.69 11.80
C GLU A 208 3.15 -3.25 11.36
N ARG A 209 3.18 -4.08 10.31
CA ARG A 209 4.44 -4.61 9.78
C ARG A 209 5.33 -3.50 9.22
N GLY A 210 4.75 -2.47 8.60
CA GLY A 210 5.45 -1.28 8.15
C GLY A 210 6.25 -0.60 9.26
N PHE A 211 5.66 -0.42 10.45
CA PHE A 211 6.36 0.12 11.62
C PHE A 211 7.58 -0.74 11.97
N GLU A 212 7.41 -2.06 12.04
CA GLU A 212 8.50 -2.99 12.35
C GLU A 212 9.65 -2.90 11.33
N GLU A 213 9.34 -2.81 10.03
CA GLU A 213 10.36 -2.70 8.98
C GLU A 213 11.05 -1.32 8.98
N PHE A 214 10.30 -0.25 9.20
CA PHE A 214 10.86 1.11 9.30
C PHE A 214 11.82 1.25 10.49
N GLU A 215 11.44 0.71 11.65
CA GLU A 215 12.27 0.73 12.87
C GLU A 215 13.56 -0.09 12.70
N LYS A 216 13.49 -1.27 12.06
CA LYS A 216 14.68 -2.07 11.71
C LYS A 216 15.65 -1.29 10.80
N GLY A 217 15.11 -0.62 9.78
CA GLY A 217 15.91 0.20 8.87
C GLY A 217 16.64 1.34 9.59
N GLY A 218 15.95 2.03 10.50
CA GLY A 218 16.55 3.10 11.32
C GLY A 218 17.67 2.64 12.26
N LEU A 219 17.56 1.43 12.83
CA LEU A 219 18.59 0.85 13.71
C LEU A 219 19.89 0.50 12.97
N THR A 220 19.84 0.23 11.67
CA THR A 220 21.05 -0.08 10.88
C THR A 220 21.90 1.16 10.53
N GLY A 221 21.36 2.38 10.66
CA GLY A 221 22.06 3.64 10.39
C GLY A 221 22.84 4.25 11.57
N LEU A 222 22.76 3.65 12.77
CA LEU A 222 23.43 4.12 13.99
C LEU A 222 24.71 3.34 14.33
N GLY A 223 25.18 2.47 13.43
CA GLY A 223 26.28 1.53 13.67
C GLY A 223 27.37 1.49 12.61
N SER A 224 27.56 2.55 11.81
CA SER A 224 28.66 2.66 10.84
C SER A 224 29.41 3.96 10.98
#